data_AF-A0A2D4LFH0-F1
#
_entry.id   AF-A0A2D4LFH0-F1
#
_cell.length_a   1.000
_cell.length_b   1.000
_cell.length_c   1.000
_cell.angle_alpha   90.00
_cell.angle_beta   90.00
_cell.angle_gamma   90.00
#
_symmetry.space_group_name_H-M   'P 1'
#
loop_
_entity.id
_entity.type
_entity.pdbx_description
1 polymer ?
#
loop_
_entity_poly.entity_id
_entity_poly.type
_entity_poly.pdbx_seq_one_letter_code
_entity_poly.pdbx_strand_id
1 'polypeptide(L)'
;LRKLFATHGLPDTLVSDNGPQFVSRTFELFLAELGIRHALSAPAHPATNGQAEIMVKLTKGILKKLEPGEWQEKIDKILFTQHITPNTTTHRCPAELLMGRRLRTVLDRVHPSYSSEIPLDSTTKIRNFETGDGVYAHSYTGGPTW
;
A
#
# COMPACT_ATOMS: atom_id res chain seq x y z
N LEU A 1 0.28 14.30 4.68
CA LEU A 1 1.63 13.91 4.21
C LEU A 1 2.41 13.08 5.23
N ARG A 2 2.60 13.53 6.48
CA ARG A 2 3.40 12.79 7.48
C ARG A 2 3.03 11.30 7.63
N LYS A 3 1.74 10.95 7.72
CA LYS A 3 1.28 9.55 7.76
C LYS A 3 1.69 8.74 6.52
N LEU A 4 1.54 9.32 5.33
CA LEU A 4 1.90 8.67 4.06
C LEU A 4 3.40 8.39 3.98
N PHE A 5 4.21 9.37 4.39
CA PHE A 5 5.67 9.26 4.43
C PHE A 5 6.15 8.26 5.48
N ALA A 6 5.48 8.17 6.63
CA ALA A 6 5.78 7.15 7.63
C ALA A 6 5.51 5.72 7.13
N THR A 7 4.51 5.53 6.27
CA THR A 7 4.18 4.20 5.72
C THR A 7 5.07 3.81 4.53
N HIS A 8 5.40 4.75 3.65
CA HIS A 8 6.05 4.43 2.36
C HIS A 8 7.48 4.98 2.22
N GLY A 9 7.94 5.76 3.19
CA GLY A 9 9.19 6.52 3.09
C GLY A 9 8.99 7.90 2.45
N LEU A 10 10.08 8.68 2.46
CA LEU A 10 10.14 9.99 1.80
C LEU A 10 10.42 9.79 0.31
N PRO A 11 9.64 10.41 -0.59
CA PRO A 11 9.94 10.36 -2.01
C PRO A 11 11.08 11.32 -2.38
N ASP A 12 11.85 11.00 -3.41
CA ASP A 12 12.88 11.92 -3.94
C ASP A 12 12.27 13.17 -4.55
N THR A 13 11.11 13.03 -5.19
CA THR A 13 10.40 14.12 -5.87
C THR A 13 8.89 14.02 -5.64
N LEU A 14 8.28 15.14 -5.29
CA LEU A 14 6.83 15.31 -5.20
C LEU A 14 6.37 16.20 -6.35
N VAL A 15 5.42 15.71 -7.15
CA VAL A 15 4.83 16.46 -8.26
C VAL A 15 3.43 16.93 -7.85
N SER A 16 3.13 18.22 -8.05
CA SER A 16 1.78 18.76 -7.80
C SER A 16 1.36 19.78 -8.86
N ASP A 17 0.10 20.19 -8.82
CA ASP A 17 -0.36 21.37 -9.54
C ASP A 17 0.05 22.67 -8.83
N ASN A 18 -0.28 23.81 -9.42
CA ASN A 18 -0.05 25.15 -8.86
C ASN A 18 -1.16 25.55 -7.87
N GLY A 19 -1.82 24.59 -7.22
CA GLY A 19 -2.81 24.87 -6.19
C GLY A 19 -2.18 25.70 -5.05
N PRO A 20 -2.86 26.73 -4.52
CA PRO A 20 -2.31 27.63 -3.49
C PRO A 20 -1.70 26.92 -2.28
N GLN A 21 -2.28 25.78 -1.89
CA GLN A 21 -1.80 24.93 -0.81
C GLN A 21 -0.40 24.35 -1.07
N PHE A 22 -0.05 24.07 -2.33
CA PHE A 22 1.22 23.48 -2.73
C PHE A 22 2.29 24.53 -3.05
N VAL A 23 1.90 25.74 -3.50
CA VAL A 23 2.84 26.87 -3.70
C VAL A 23 3.05 27.71 -2.43
N SER A 24 2.45 27.34 -1.31
CA SER A 24 2.63 28.07 -0.05
C SER A 24 4.06 27.92 0.49
N ARG A 25 4.61 29.00 1.04
CA ARG A 25 5.96 29.00 1.63
C ARG A 25 6.12 27.96 2.75
N THR A 26 5.06 27.74 3.53
CA THR A 26 5.03 26.73 4.59
C THR A 26 5.19 25.32 4.03
N PHE A 27 4.56 25.04 2.89
CA PHE A 27 4.68 23.74 2.22
C PHE A 27 6.05 23.54 1.59
N GLU A 28 6.58 24.57 0.93
CA GLU A 28 7.93 24.55 0.35
C GLU A 28 8.99 24.27 1.43
N LEU A 29 8.93 24.98 2.56
CA LEU A 29 9.84 24.76 3.69
C LEU A 29 9.69 23.35 4.29
N PHE A 30 8.46 22.86 4.42
CA PHE A 30 8.19 21.51 4.91
C PHE A 30 8.82 20.43 4.02
N LEU A 31 8.76 20.57 2.69
CA LEU A 31 9.39 19.63 1.77
C LEU A 31 10.92 19.76 1.77
N ALA A 32 11.43 21.00 1.84
CA ALA A 32 12.86 21.27 1.91
C ALA A 32 13.51 20.68 3.17
N GLU A 33 12.86 20.78 4.34
CA GLU A 33 13.32 20.18 5.60
C GLU A 33 13.44 18.64 5.50
N LEU A 34 12.58 18.03 4.68
CA LEU A 34 12.59 16.58 4.43
C LEU A 34 13.50 16.18 3.24
N GLY A 35 14.17 17.14 2.59
CA GLY A 35 15.02 16.88 1.42
C GLY A 35 14.25 16.46 0.16
N ILE A 36 12.94 16.71 0.11
CA ILE A 36 12.07 16.32 -1.01
C ILE A 36 12.11 17.41 -2.08
N ARG A 37 12.40 17.04 -3.33
CA ARG A 37 12.31 17.97 -4.47
C ARG A 37 10.86 18.21 -4.85
N HIS A 38 10.40 19.45 -4.78
CA HIS A 38 9.05 19.81 -5.22
C HIS A 38 9.06 20.23 -6.69
N ALA A 39 8.34 19.49 -7.54
CA ALA A 39 8.15 19.79 -8.95
C ALA A 39 6.72 20.26 -9.20
N LEU A 40 6.56 21.52 -9.60
CA LEU A 40 5.27 22.08 -9.96
C LEU A 40 4.96 21.79 -11.43
N SER A 41 3.72 21.41 -11.69
CA SER A 41 3.24 21.23 -13.06
C SER A 41 3.26 22.58 -13.78
N ALA A 42 3.95 22.64 -14.91
CA ALA A 42 4.01 23.85 -15.71
C ALA A 42 2.59 24.28 -16.14
N PRO A 43 2.29 25.58 -16.16
CA PRO A 43 1.06 26.09 -16.78
C PRO A 43 0.98 25.55 -18.22
N ALA A 44 -0.15 24.96 -18.59
CA ALA A 44 -0.40 24.29 -19.88
C ALA A 44 0.18 22.87 -20.09
N HIS A 45 0.77 22.23 -19.07
CA HIS A 45 1.17 20.80 -19.12
C HIS A 45 0.40 19.91 -18.11
N PRO A 46 -0.94 19.77 -18.26
CA PRO A 46 -1.78 18.99 -17.35
C PRO A 46 -1.41 17.50 -17.32
N ALA A 47 -0.76 16.99 -18.37
CA ALA A 47 -0.26 15.61 -18.43
C ALA A 47 0.67 15.26 -17.24
N THR A 48 1.41 16.24 -16.71
CA THR A 48 2.33 16.07 -15.58
C THR A 48 1.62 15.60 -14.31
N ASN A 49 0.37 16.03 -14.09
CA ASN A 49 -0.49 15.60 -12.99
C ASN A 49 -1.61 14.65 -13.44
N GLY A 50 -1.56 14.16 -14.68
CA GLY A 50 -2.64 13.40 -15.30
C GLY A 50 -2.96 12.09 -14.56
N GLN A 51 -1.97 11.45 -13.94
CA GLN A 51 -2.21 10.26 -13.13
C GLN A 51 -3.08 10.55 -11.90
N ALA A 52 -2.83 11.68 -11.22
CA ALA A 52 -3.65 12.09 -10.08
C ALA A 52 -5.08 12.43 -10.54
N GLU A 53 -5.24 13.11 -11.68
CA GLU A 53 -6.55 13.43 -12.25
C GLU A 53 -7.35 12.19 -12.63
N ILE A 54 -6.71 11.22 -13.28
CA ILE A 54 -7.32 9.92 -13.61
C ILE A 54 -7.78 9.22 -12.33
N MET A 55 -6.95 9.22 -11.29
CA MET A 55 -7.29 8.62 -10.01
C MET A 55 -8.49 9.32 -9.36
N VAL A 56 -8.53 10.66 -9.35
CA VAL A 56 -9.68 11.43 -8.85
C VAL A 56 -10.96 11.09 -9.62
N LYS A 57 -10.87 10.97 -10.96
CA LYS A 57 -12.02 10.60 -11.80
C LYS A 57 -12.51 9.19 -11.47
N LEU A 58 -11.60 8.23 -11.30
CA LEU A 58 -11.91 6.86 -10.87
C LEU A 58 -12.61 6.86 -9.51
N THR A 59 -12.03 7.52 -8.51
CA THR A 59 -12.58 7.61 -7.15
C THR A 59 -13.99 8.19 -7.15
N LYS A 60 -14.22 9.29 -7.89
CA LYS A 60 -15.57 9.87 -8.05
C LYS A 60 -16.55 8.89 -8.69
N GLY A 61 -16.10 8.12 -9.68
CA GLY A 61 -16.90 7.09 -10.34
C GLY A 61 -17.30 5.95 -9.39
N ILE A 62 -16.40 5.50 -8.53
CA ILE A 62 -16.67 4.45 -7.54
C ILE A 62 -17.58 4.99 -6.42
N LEU A 63 -17.31 6.20 -5.93
CA LEU A 63 -18.13 6.84 -4.88
C LEU A 63 -19.61 6.97 -5.28
N LYS A 64 -19.90 7.25 -6.56
CA LYS A 64 -21.28 7.31 -7.06
C LYS A 64 -22.01 5.97 -7.03
N LYS A 65 -21.28 4.86 -7.01
CA LYS A 65 -21.84 3.49 -7.00
C LYS A 65 -21.92 2.88 -5.60
N LEU A 66 -21.32 3.53 -4.60
CA LEU A 66 -21.30 3.04 -3.23
C LEU A 66 -22.54 3.50 -2.47
N GLU A 67 -23.15 2.56 -1.74
CA GLU A 67 -24.28 2.83 -0.85
C GLU A 67 -23.96 3.92 0.18
N PRO A 68 -24.97 4.65 0.69
CA PRO A 68 -24.79 5.58 1.81
C PRO A 68 -24.13 4.91 3.01
N GLY A 69 -23.22 5.61 3.68
CA GLY A 69 -22.41 5.05 4.77
C GLY A 69 -21.34 6.04 5.23
N GLU A 70 -20.56 5.63 6.22
CA GLU A 70 -19.48 6.43 6.81
C GLU A 70 -18.37 6.69 5.76
N TRP A 71 -17.81 7.91 5.77
CA TRP A 71 -16.90 8.36 4.73
C TRP A 71 -15.56 7.63 4.76
N GLN A 72 -14.98 7.41 5.94
CA GLN A 72 -13.71 6.72 6.10
C GLN A 72 -13.80 5.28 5.58
N GLU A 73 -14.87 4.55 5.91
CA GLU A 73 -15.10 3.19 5.43
C GLU A 73 -15.20 3.13 3.89
N LYS A 74 -15.85 4.13 3.27
CA LYS A 74 -15.91 4.23 1.80
C LYS A 74 -14.54 4.46 1.19
N ILE A 75 -13.76 5.37 1.76
CA ILE A 75 -12.40 5.65 1.27
C ILE A 75 -11.51 4.42 1.42
N ASP A 76 -11.57 3.74 2.57
CA ASP A 76 -10.79 2.53 2.83
C ASP A 76 -11.14 1.40 1.83
N LYS A 77 -12.44 1.21 1.54
CA LYS A 77 -12.91 0.26 0.52
C LYS A 77 -12.39 0.60 -0.89
N ILE A 78 -12.41 1.89 -1.26
CA ILE A 78 -11.92 2.33 -2.58
C ILE A 78 -10.42 2.11 -2.69
N LEU A 79 -9.66 2.53 -1.68
CA LEU A 79 -8.20 2.37 -1.64
C LEU A 79 -7.82 0.90 -1.71
N PHE A 80 -8.47 0.05 -0.90
CA PHE A 80 -8.23 -1.38 -0.93
C PHE A 80 -8.50 -1.98 -2.31
N THR A 81 -9.64 -1.64 -2.92
CA THR A 81 -10.01 -2.12 -4.26
C THR A 81 -8.98 -1.69 -5.32
N GLN A 82 -8.55 -0.42 -5.30
CA GLN A 82 -7.54 0.06 -6.24
C GLN A 82 -6.19 -0.63 -6.04
N HIS A 83 -5.77 -0.86 -4.79
CA HIS A 83 -4.51 -1.54 -4.48
C HIS A 83 -4.45 -2.99 -5.01
N ILE A 84 -5.58 -3.70 -5.06
CA ILE A 84 -5.65 -5.09 -5.53
C ILE A 84 -6.01 -5.25 -7.01
N THR A 85 -6.53 -4.20 -7.66
CA THR A 85 -6.99 -4.29 -9.05
C THR A 85 -5.78 -4.29 -9.99
N PRO A 86 -5.55 -5.37 -10.78
CA PRO A 86 -4.45 -5.42 -11.73
C PRO A 86 -4.65 -4.42 -12.87
N ASN A 87 -3.58 -3.74 -13.27
CA ASN A 87 -3.59 -2.91 -14.47
C ASN A 87 -3.54 -3.81 -15.72
N THR A 88 -4.36 -3.53 -16.73
CA THR A 88 -4.49 -4.34 -17.95
C THR A 88 -3.21 -4.43 -18.77
N THR A 89 -2.34 -3.42 -18.72
CA THR A 89 -1.08 -3.39 -19.48
C THR A 89 0.04 -4.14 -18.74
N THR A 90 0.16 -3.93 -17.43
CA THR A 90 1.26 -4.51 -16.64
C THR A 90 0.92 -5.87 -16.03
N HIS A 91 -0.37 -6.26 -16.01
CA HIS A 91 -0.91 -7.43 -15.31
C HIS A 91 -0.61 -7.52 -13.81
N ARG A 92 -0.06 -6.45 -13.21
CA ARG A 92 0.26 -6.34 -11.79
C ARG A 92 -0.63 -5.29 -11.14
N CYS A 93 -0.95 -5.49 -9.86
CA CYS A 93 -1.71 -4.51 -9.10
C CYS A 93 -0.78 -3.50 -8.40
N PRO A 94 -1.27 -2.28 -8.08
CA PRO A 94 -0.45 -1.23 -7.47
C PRO A 94 0.24 -1.66 -6.17
N ALA A 95 -0.43 -2.41 -5.30
CA ALA A 95 0.20 -2.90 -4.07
C ALA A 95 1.32 -3.92 -4.34
N GLU A 96 1.21 -4.71 -5.41
CA GLU A 96 2.27 -5.65 -5.79
C GLU A 96 3.50 -4.92 -6.32
N LEU A 97 3.29 -3.85 -7.10
CA LEU A 97 4.38 -2.99 -7.57
C LEU A 97 5.06 -2.24 -6.43
N LEU A 98 4.29 -1.78 -5.45
CA LEU A 98 4.78 -0.97 -4.35
C LEU A 98 5.41 -1.78 -3.21
N MET A 99 4.80 -2.92 -2.85
CA MET A 99 5.18 -3.73 -1.68
C MET A 99 5.86 -5.05 -2.07
N GLY A 100 5.96 -5.38 -3.36
CA GLY A 100 6.55 -6.63 -3.83
C GLY A 100 5.71 -7.88 -3.55
N ARG A 101 4.47 -7.74 -3.06
CA ARG A 101 3.58 -8.86 -2.73
C ARG A 101 2.12 -8.54 -3.04
N ARG A 102 1.31 -9.58 -3.30
CA ARG A 102 -0.14 -9.41 -3.42
C ARG A 102 -0.80 -9.29 -2.06
N LEU A 103 -1.77 -8.37 -1.96
CA LEU A 103 -2.61 -8.26 -0.76
C LEU A 103 -3.64 -9.37 -0.76
N ARG A 104 -3.96 -9.87 0.43
CA ARG A 104 -4.95 -10.93 0.64
C ARG A 104 -6.35 -10.32 0.65
N THR A 105 -7.26 -10.92 -0.10
CA THR A 105 -8.64 -10.51 -0.29
C THR A 105 -9.60 -11.55 0.29
N VAL A 106 -10.90 -11.21 0.34
CA VAL A 106 -11.93 -12.17 0.73
C VAL A 106 -12.02 -13.32 -0.28
N LEU A 107 -11.82 -13.05 -1.58
CA LEU A 107 -11.87 -14.08 -2.62
C LEU A 107 -10.74 -15.11 -2.45
N ASP A 108 -9.55 -14.68 -2.03
CA ASP A 108 -8.45 -15.60 -1.76
C ASP A 108 -8.82 -16.61 -0.66
N ARG A 109 -9.60 -16.17 0.35
CA ARG A 109 -10.06 -17.06 1.44
C ARG A 109 -11.10 -18.08 1.02
N VAL A 110 -11.82 -17.83 -0.07
CA VAL A 110 -12.83 -18.75 -0.62
C VAL A 110 -12.18 -19.79 -1.53
N HIS A 111 -10.93 -19.58 -1.94
CA HIS A 111 -10.23 -20.52 -2.80
C HIS A 111 -9.89 -21.83 -2.05
N PRO A 112 -10.29 -23.01 -2.56
CA PRO A 112 -10.13 -24.30 -1.85
C PRO A 112 -8.68 -24.65 -1.48
N SER A 113 -7.69 -24.15 -2.22
CA SER A 113 -6.27 -24.39 -1.91
C SER A 113 -5.67 -23.39 -0.91
N TYR A 114 -6.41 -22.35 -0.53
CA TYR A 114 -5.98 -21.33 0.43
C TYR A 114 -6.23 -21.75 1.89
N SER A 115 -6.98 -22.83 2.12
CA SER A 115 -7.05 -23.55 3.40
C SER A 115 -5.92 -24.57 3.55
N SER A 116 -4.78 -24.37 2.89
CA SER A 116 -3.60 -25.14 3.23
C SER A 116 -2.97 -24.53 4.49
N GLU A 117 -2.62 -25.37 5.46
CA GLU A 117 -1.88 -24.99 6.67
C GLU A 117 -0.50 -24.36 6.38
N ILE A 118 -0.16 -24.20 5.09
CA ILE A 118 1.11 -23.75 4.56
C ILE A 118 0.89 -22.39 3.88
N PRO A 119 1.58 -21.33 4.31
CA PRO A 119 1.55 -20.05 3.60
C PRO A 119 1.98 -20.20 2.13
N LEU A 120 1.32 -19.47 1.22
CA LEU A 120 1.76 -19.34 -0.17
C LEU A 120 3.25 -18.89 -0.20
N ASP A 121 4.06 -19.56 -1.02
CA ASP A 121 5.53 -19.43 -1.14
C ASP A 121 6.38 -19.96 0.03
N SER A 122 5.79 -20.66 0.99
CA SER A 122 6.57 -21.39 2.00
C SER A 122 7.17 -22.67 1.41
N THR A 123 8.49 -22.67 1.19
CA THR A 123 9.29 -23.88 0.91
C THR A 123 9.59 -24.71 2.16
N THR A 124 9.19 -24.20 3.32
CA THR A 124 9.40 -24.85 4.60
C THR A 124 8.59 -26.13 4.66
N LYS A 125 9.27 -27.30 4.65
CA LYS A 125 8.63 -28.58 4.97
C LYS A 125 7.96 -28.43 6.34
N ILE A 126 6.65 -28.68 6.42
CA ILE A 126 5.97 -28.81 7.70
C ILE A 126 6.75 -29.86 8.50
N ARG A 127 7.27 -29.48 9.67
CA ARG A 127 7.85 -30.45 10.61
C ARG A 127 6.69 -31.05 11.40
N ASN A 128 6.42 -32.33 11.18
CA ASN A 128 5.54 -33.11 12.04
C ASN A 128 6.38 -33.60 13.23
N PHE A 129 5.87 -33.44 14.44
CA PHE A 129 6.49 -33.93 15.66
C PHE A 129 5.65 -35.07 16.23
N GLU A 130 6.30 -36.14 16.66
CA GLU A 130 5.67 -37.24 17.39
C GLU A 130 5.96 -37.13 18.90
N THR A 131 5.12 -37.76 19.71
CA THR A 131 5.29 -37.76 21.17
C THR A 131 6.62 -38.42 21.53
N GLY A 132 7.59 -37.63 22.00
CA GLY A 132 8.95 -38.07 22.32
C GLY A 132 10.05 -37.34 21.53
N ASP A 133 9.69 -36.55 20.51
CA ASP A 133 10.65 -35.76 19.77
C ASP A 133 11.23 -34.60 20.61
N GLY A 134 12.56 -34.49 20.61
CA GLY A 134 13.28 -33.39 21.24
C GLY A 134 13.09 -32.10 20.45
N VAL A 135 12.54 -31.06 21.10
CA VAL A 135 12.41 -29.72 20.52
C VAL A 135 13.27 -28.73 21.31
N TYR A 136 13.90 -27.80 20.57
CA TYR A 136 14.60 -26.69 21.19
C TYR A 136 13.58 -25.57 21.48
N ALA A 137 13.56 -25.08 22.71
CA ALA A 137 12.73 -23.97 23.12
C ALA A 137 13.64 -22.80 23.50
N HIS A 138 13.41 -21.64 22.90
CA HIS A 138 14.20 -20.46 23.22
C HIS A 138 13.79 -19.93 24.61
N SER A 139 14.75 -19.89 25.54
CA SER A 139 14.54 -19.32 26.86
C SER A 139 14.69 -17.80 26.81
N TYR A 140 13.70 -17.07 27.34
CA TYR A 140 13.72 -15.59 27.41
C TYR A 140 14.11 -15.08 28.80
N THR A 141 14.37 -15.99 29.75
CA THR A 141 14.72 -15.63 31.13
C THR A 141 16.24 -15.54 31.28
N GLY A 142 16.87 -14.49 30.75
CA GLY A 142 18.22 -13.98 31.08
C GLY A 142 19.42 -14.95 31.18
N GLY A 143 19.23 -16.24 30.88
CA GLY A 143 20.22 -17.31 30.93
C GLY A 143 20.52 -17.86 29.54
N PRO A 144 21.12 -19.05 29.42
CA PRO A 144 21.47 -19.61 28.11
C PRO A 144 20.23 -19.70 27.23
N THR A 145 20.41 -19.31 25.96
CA THR A 145 19.32 -19.00 25.03
C THR A 145 18.61 -20.23 24.46
N TRP A 146 19.17 -21.43 24.66
CA TRP A 146 18.69 -22.69 24.11
C TRP A 146 18.94 -23.85 25.09
#